data_AF-A0AA96JU21-F1
#
_entry.id   AF-A0AA96JU21-F1
#
_cell.length_a   1.000
_cell.length_b   1.000
_cell.length_c   1.000
_cell.angle_alpha   90.00
_cell.angle_beta   90.00
_cell.angle_gamma   90.00
#
_symmetry.space_group_name_H-M   'P 1'
#
loop_
_entity.id
_entity.type
_entity.pdbx_description
1 polymer ?
#
loop_
_entity_poly.entity_id
_entity_poly.type
_entity_poly.pdbx_seq_one_letter_code
_entity_poly.pdbx_strand_id
1 'polypeptide(L)'
;MSGGPAAGGGRVVVRRRSVVAALVAAAVLGLATGRFVLPPPPGATAHPAARSGAAVGGASQGASAAATPGGSGPTPSSSSSASASASASPTGATGPVTTANLLGPAAFGPEFGTGKIHVTDRYGDGAYANAACTGEKTLTQTLGGRGAHFRGLTTSSRTSPDDPTVSAERDGQVAREVAAETPSPSRAQNFAERLLLEEVPCQEAVPGHWVYGRTTTVQLAPDVTASWMGTYQGSLNTTGTAPEGKEPCGGIAVLRSGTHYGVLEVDACLGTAAMDRVVRAALSQL
;
A
#
# COMPACT_ATOMS: atom_id res chain seq x y z
N MET A 1 4.76 66.72 9.87
CA MET A 1 4.77 66.84 8.39
C MET A 1 5.64 65.69 7.88
N SER A 2 5.00 64.56 7.51
CA SER A 2 4.86 64.07 6.11
C SER A 2 6.06 63.19 5.73
N GLY A 3 5.98 61.96 5.21
CA GLY A 3 4.92 61.01 4.87
C GLY A 3 5.51 59.86 4.02
N GLY A 4 4.93 58.65 4.08
CA GLY A 4 4.81 57.68 2.96
C GLY A 4 5.99 56.75 2.58
N PRO A 5 5.72 55.64 1.82
CA PRO A 5 6.25 54.30 2.12
C PRO A 5 6.97 53.52 0.96
N ALA A 6 7.54 52.36 1.33
CA ALA A 6 7.72 51.07 0.61
C ALA A 6 8.32 50.99 -0.83
N ALA A 7 9.38 50.19 -0.96
CA ALA A 7 9.71 49.40 -2.17
C ALA A 7 9.95 47.94 -1.70
N GLY A 8 9.33 46.89 -2.19
CA GLY A 8 8.79 46.66 -3.53
C GLY A 8 9.60 45.54 -4.22
N GLY A 9 9.75 44.37 -3.60
CA GLY A 9 10.39 43.19 -4.19
C GLY A 9 9.48 42.56 -5.24
N GLY A 10 9.74 42.89 -6.51
CA GLY A 10 8.96 42.43 -7.65
C GLY A 10 8.99 40.92 -7.84
N ARG A 11 7.83 40.28 -7.74
CA ARG A 11 7.59 38.94 -8.28
C ARG A 11 7.68 39.01 -9.81
N VAL A 12 8.62 38.29 -10.40
CA VAL A 12 8.62 38.05 -11.85
C VAL A 12 7.44 37.14 -12.17
N VAL A 13 6.33 37.75 -12.60
CA VAL A 13 5.21 37.03 -13.19
C VAL A 13 5.68 36.57 -14.58
N VAL A 14 6.24 35.37 -14.66
CA VAL A 14 6.51 34.73 -15.95
C VAL A 14 5.16 34.39 -16.56
N ARG A 15 4.75 35.17 -17.57
CA ARG A 15 3.54 34.93 -18.35
C ARG A 15 3.58 33.47 -18.86
N ARG A 16 2.55 32.68 -18.51
CA ARG A 16 2.38 31.27 -18.94
C ARG A 16 2.57 31.05 -20.45
N ARG A 17 2.36 32.08 -21.27
CA ARG A 17 2.55 32.04 -22.73
C ARG A 17 4.02 31.86 -23.15
N SER A 18 4.99 32.30 -22.35
CA SER A 18 6.42 32.20 -22.69
C SER A 18 7.01 30.81 -22.40
N VAL A 19 6.46 30.08 -21.42
CA VAL A 19 6.90 28.71 -21.09
C VAL A 19 6.46 27.71 -22.16
N VAL A 20 5.27 27.89 -22.72
CA VAL A 20 4.75 27.05 -23.81
C VAL A 20 5.58 27.25 -25.08
N ALA A 21 5.99 28.48 -25.40
CA ALA A 21 6.84 28.75 -26.57
C ALA A 21 8.23 28.08 -26.46
N ALA A 22 8.83 28.08 -25.26
CA ALA A 22 10.12 27.42 -25.03
C ALA A 22 10.03 25.88 -25.15
N LEU A 23 8.94 25.28 -24.65
CA LEU A 23 8.73 23.83 -24.74
C LEU A 23 8.48 23.36 -26.18
N VAL A 24 7.73 24.14 -26.97
CA VAL A 24 7.49 23.84 -28.39
C VAL A 24 8.78 23.94 -29.21
N ALA A 25 9.61 24.97 -28.96
CA ALA A 25 10.90 25.11 -29.63
C ALA A 25 11.85 23.94 -29.31
N ALA A 26 11.91 23.50 -28.04
CA ALA A 26 12.74 22.36 -27.64
C ALA A 26 12.25 21.03 -28.24
N ALA A 27 10.94 20.82 -28.36
CA ALA A 27 10.37 19.63 -28.99
C ALA A 27 10.67 19.56 -30.50
N VAL A 28 10.59 20.70 -31.20
CA VAL A 28 10.91 20.78 -32.64
C VAL A 28 12.40 20.54 -32.89
N LEU A 29 13.28 21.07 -32.04
CA LEU A 29 14.73 20.85 -32.14
C LEU A 29 15.15 19.41 -31.77
N GLY A 30 14.47 18.78 -30.81
CA GLY A 30 14.71 17.38 -30.41
C GLY A 30 14.30 16.38 -31.49
N LEU A 31 13.19 16.64 -32.19
CA LEU A 31 12.73 15.81 -33.31
C LEU A 31 13.66 15.89 -34.54
N ALA A 32 14.32 17.03 -34.76
CA ALA A 32 15.21 17.22 -35.90
C ALA A 32 16.62 16.61 -35.72
N THR A 33 17.06 16.39 -34.47
CA THR A 33 18.47 16.01 -34.17
C THR A 33 18.61 14.64 -33.48
N GLY A 34 17.51 13.97 -33.17
CA GLY A 34 17.53 12.62 -32.59
C GLY A 34 18.15 12.53 -31.18
N ARG A 35 18.37 13.66 -30.50
CA ARG A 35 18.87 13.71 -29.12
C ARG A 35 18.14 14.75 -28.30
N PHE A 36 17.33 14.28 -27.36
CA PHE A 36 16.80 15.11 -26.28
C PHE A 36 17.90 15.34 -25.24
N VAL A 37 18.35 16.59 -25.12
CA VAL A 37 19.24 17.03 -24.04
C VAL A 37 18.39 17.82 -23.05
N LEU A 38 18.09 17.23 -21.90
CA LEU A 38 17.52 17.95 -20.77
C LEU A 38 18.63 18.78 -20.09
N PRO A 39 18.39 20.06 -19.76
CA PRO A 39 19.35 20.83 -18.98
C PRO A 39 19.46 20.25 -17.56
N PRO A 40 20.67 20.20 -16.98
CA PRO A 40 20.86 19.68 -15.63
C PRO A 40 20.17 20.59 -14.61
N PRO A 41 19.58 20.02 -13.54
CA PRO A 41 19.04 20.80 -12.44
C PRO A 41 20.17 21.52 -11.70
N PRO A 42 19.92 22.73 -11.18
CA PRO A 42 20.93 23.47 -10.41
C PRO A 42 21.24 22.75 -9.10
N GLY A 43 22.51 22.35 -8.88
CA GLY A 43 23.01 21.89 -7.58
C GLY A 43 23.87 20.61 -7.56
N ALA A 44 24.10 19.92 -8.67
CA ALA A 44 24.85 18.65 -8.66
C ALA A 44 26.37 18.83 -8.87
N THR A 45 27.11 19.15 -7.82
CA THR A 45 28.57 18.99 -7.78
C THR A 45 28.96 17.58 -7.32
N ALA A 46 29.33 16.75 -8.31
CA ALA A 46 30.35 15.69 -8.34
C ALA A 46 30.52 14.74 -7.13
N HIS A 47 30.31 13.44 -7.36
CA HIS A 47 31.09 12.32 -6.76
C HIS A 47 31.30 11.23 -7.84
N PRO A 48 32.54 10.74 -8.09
CA PRO A 48 32.80 9.73 -9.11
C PRO A 48 32.76 8.28 -8.59
N ALA A 49 32.12 7.45 -9.43
CA ALA A 49 32.45 6.09 -9.88
C ALA A 49 32.71 4.93 -8.89
N ALA A 50 31.95 3.86 -9.17
CA ALA A 50 32.02 2.50 -8.65
C ALA A 50 33.33 1.76 -8.92
N ARG A 51 33.55 0.67 -8.16
CA ARG A 51 34.36 -0.48 -8.58
C ARG A 51 33.60 -1.79 -8.38
N SER A 52 33.57 -2.58 -9.45
CA SER A 52 33.12 -3.96 -9.53
C SER A 52 34.25 -4.94 -9.21
N GLY A 53 33.87 -6.16 -8.81
CA GLY A 53 34.71 -7.37 -8.76
C GLY A 53 34.36 -8.21 -7.53
N ALA A 54 34.36 -9.54 -7.52
CA ALA A 54 34.47 -10.58 -8.54
C ALA A 54 34.00 -11.89 -7.86
N ALA A 55 33.62 -12.88 -8.67
CA ALA A 55 33.22 -14.22 -8.25
C ALA A 55 34.40 -15.08 -7.77
N VAL A 56 34.16 -15.95 -6.77
CA VAL A 56 34.76 -17.29 -6.49
C VAL A 56 33.79 -17.93 -5.47
N GLY A 57 33.22 -19.13 -5.59
CA GLY A 57 33.73 -20.45 -5.96
C GLY A 57 33.60 -21.38 -4.73
N GLY A 58 33.02 -22.58 -4.86
CA GLY A 58 33.02 -23.55 -3.76
C GLY A 58 31.94 -24.63 -3.84
N ALA A 59 32.30 -25.78 -4.43
CA ALA A 59 31.52 -27.02 -4.45
C ALA A 59 31.81 -27.89 -3.20
N SER A 60 30.85 -28.73 -2.78
CA SER A 60 31.04 -30.16 -2.38
C SER A 60 29.75 -30.73 -1.75
N GLN A 61 29.16 -31.79 -2.34
CA GLN A 61 29.16 -33.21 -1.90
C GLN A 61 28.23 -33.50 -0.69
N GLY A 62 27.13 -34.23 -0.91
CA GLY A 62 26.99 -35.66 -0.58
C GLY A 62 25.86 -35.80 0.45
N ALA A 63 25.05 -36.85 0.58
CA ALA A 63 24.98 -38.17 -0.01
C ALA A 63 23.53 -38.69 0.15
N SER A 64 23.17 -39.69 -0.65
CA SER A 64 21.91 -40.45 -0.61
C SER A 64 21.78 -41.30 0.66
N ALA A 65 20.54 -41.59 1.09
CA ALA A 65 20.03 -42.97 1.24
C ALA A 65 18.54 -43.00 1.64
N ALA A 66 17.85 -44.00 1.08
CA ALA A 66 16.46 -44.36 1.30
C ALA A 66 16.30 -45.39 2.43
N ALA A 67 15.10 -45.46 3.03
CA ALA A 67 14.60 -46.66 3.69
C ALA A 67 13.06 -46.70 3.77
N THR A 68 12.48 -47.66 3.05
CA THR A 68 11.17 -48.33 3.26
C THR A 68 11.50 -49.84 3.24
N PRO A 69 10.78 -50.79 3.89
CA PRO A 69 9.32 -51.04 3.88
C PRO A 69 8.80 -51.47 5.28
N GLY A 70 7.54 -51.82 5.58
CA GLY A 70 6.27 -52.09 4.90
C GLY A 70 5.32 -52.71 5.94
N GLY A 71 4.01 -52.74 5.68
CA GLY A 71 3.05 -53.42 6.56
C GLY A 71 1.60 -53.24 6.11
N SER A 72 0.99 -54.30 5.61
CA SER A 72 -0.33 -54.33 4.97
C SER A 72 -1.46 -54.75 5.93
N GLY A 73 -2.59 -54.02 5.88
CA GLY A 73 -3.98 -54.47 6.09
C GLY A 73 -4.45 -54.76 7.53
N PRO A 74 -5.78 -54.72 7.84
CA PRO A 74 -6.93 -54.77 6.93
C PRO A 74 -8.01 -53.66 7.13
N THR A 75 -8.86 -53.45 6.11
CA THR A 75 -10.21 -52.85 6.17
C THR A 75 -11.23 -53.95 6.52
N PRO A 76 -12.35 -53.66 7.25
CA PRO A 76 -13.51 -53.04 6.59
C PRO A 76 -14.49 -52.18 7.45
N SER A 77 -15.31 -51.42 6.71
CA SER A 77 -16.70 -50.99 6.96
C SER A 77 -17.05 -49.85 7.93
N SER A 78 -17.43 -48.73 7.31
CA SER A 78 -18.66 -47.94 7.47
C SER A 78 -19.35 -47.83 8.84
N SER A 79 -19.43 -46.60 9.37
CA SER A 79 -20.68 -45.95 9.80
C SER A 79 -20.42 -44.49 10.25
N SER A 80 -20.96 -43.57 9.45
CA SER A 80 -21.65 -42.31 9.83
C SER A 80 -21.19 -41.44 11.00
N SER A 81 -21.12 -40.14 10.69
CA SER A 81 -21.40 -38.98 11.56
C SER A 81 -20.25 -38.39 12.37
N ALA A 82 -19.49 -37.50 11.71
CA ALA A 82 -19.31 -36.13 12.18
C ALA A 82 -18.68 -35.33 11.04
N SER A 83 -19.45 -34.44 10.41
CA SER A 83 -18.89 -33.38 9.57
C SER A 83 -18.14 -32.41 10.48
N ALA A 84 -16.90 -32.77 10.82
CA ALA A 84 -15.90 -31.79 11.15
C ALA A 84 -15.62 -31.05 9.84
N SER A 85 -16.07 -29.79 9.75
CA SER A 85 -15.50 -28.85 8.78
C SER A 85 -14.00 -28.83 9.02
N ALA A 86 -13.27 -29.64 8.25
CA ALA A 86 -11.85 -29.50 8.13
C ALA A 86 -11.63 -28.06 7.67
N SER A 87 -11.02 -27.25 8.52
CA SER A 87 -10.48 -25.96 8.13
C SER A 87 -9.52 -26.23 6.99
N ALA A 88 -9.99 -26.09 5.76
CA ALA A 88 -9.11 -26.03 4.60
C ALA A 88 -8.12 -24.91 4.90
N SER A 89 -6.83 -25.22 4.78
CA SER A 89 -5.80 -24.18 4.84
C SER A 89 -6.20 -23.06 3.88
N PRO A 90 -5.98 -21.79 4.23
CA PRO A 90 -6.27 -20.69 3.33
C PRO A 90 -5.60 -20.96 1.98
N THR A 91 -6.38 -21.01 0.91
CA THR A 91 -5.88 -21.07 -0.46
C THR A 91 -6.10 -19.70 -1.07
N GLY A 92 -5.20 -19.24 -1.94
CA GLY A 92 -5.37 -17.95 -2.60
C GLY A 92 -6.72 -17.81 -3.30
N ALA A 93 -7.30 -16.61 -3.18
CA ALA A 93 -8.58 -16.30 -3.76
C ALA A 93 -8.56 -16.35 -5.30
N THR A 94 -9.71 -16.71 -5.87
CA THR A 94 -9.94 -16.76 -7.32
C THR A 94 -11.32 -16.21 -7.65
N GLY A 95 -11.47 -15.66 -8.86
CA GLY A 95 -12.75 -15.12 -9.34
C GLY A 95 -12.89 -13.63 -9.01
N PRO A 96 -14.10 -13.07 -9.18
CA PRO A 96 -14.33 -11.64 -9.01
C PRO A 96 -14.20 -11.22 -7.55
N VAL A 97 -13.48 -10.12 -7.31
CA VAL A 97 -13.59 -9.37 -6.05
C VAL A 97 -15.00 -8.79 -5.95
N THR A 98 -15.58 -8.86 -4.76
CA THR A 98 -16.87 -8.28 -4.41
C THR A 98 -16.78 -7.55 -3.07
N THR A 99 -17.83 -6.84 -2.67
CA THR A 99 -17.91 -6.21 -1.34
C THR A 99 -17.89 -7.22 -0.18
N ALA A 100 -18.11 -8.52 -0.45
CA ALA A 100 -17.96 -9.57 0.56
C ALA A 100 -16.48 -9.86 0.90
N ASN A 101 -15.56 -9.55 -0.01
CA ASN A 101 -14.11 -9.70 0.18
C ASN A 101 -13.50 -8.56 1.01
N LEU A 102 -14.23 -7.47 1.22
CA LEU A 102 -13.75 -6.31 1.96
C LEU A 102 -14.06 -6.43 3.46
N LEU A 103 -13.16 -5.92 4.28
CA LEU A 103 -13.19 -5.90 5.73
C LEU A 103 -14.51 -5.32 6.27
N GLY A 104 -15.09 -5.98 7.26
CA GLY A 104 -16.28 -5.51 7.96
C GLY A 104 -15.97 -4.78 9.29
N PRO A 105 -16.95 -4.05 9.86
CA PRO A 105 -16.85 -3.40 11.18
C PRO A 105 -16.40 -4.32 12.32
N ALA A 106 -16.69 -5.62 12.22
CA ALA A 106 -16.35 -6.61 13.24
C ALA A 106 -14.85 -6.67 13.56
N ALA A 107 -13.98 -6.38 12.59
CA ALA A 107 -12.52 -6.40 12.80
C ALA A 107 -12.03 -5.33 13.80
N PHE A 108 -12.81 -4.26 13.96
CA PHE A 108 -12.56 -3.12 14.84
C PHE A 108 -13.41 -3.16 16.13
N GLY A 109 -14.16 -4.24 16.34
CA GLY A 109 -15.08 -4.41 17.46
C GLY A 109 -14.45 -4.15 18.84
N PRO A 110 -13.23 -4.65 19.15
CA PRO A 110 -12.59 -4.43 20.45
C PRO A 110 -12.31 -2.95 20.77
N GLU A 111 -12.08 -2.11 19.76
CA GLU A 111 -11.69 -0.70 19.96
C GLU A 111 -12.87 0.26 19.84
N PHE A 112 -13.84 -0.02 18.96
CA PHE A 112 -14.93 0.92 18.65
C PHE A 112 -16.33 0.41 19.02
N GLY A 113 -16.50 -0.91 19.13
CA GLY A 113 -17.81 -1.55 19.14
C GLY A 113 -18.46 -1.52 17.75
N THR A 114 -19.03 -2.64 17.30
CA THR A 114 -19.49 -2.81 15.92
C THR A 114 -20.64 -1.89 15.50
N GLY A 115 -21.44 -1.39 16.45
CA GLY A 115 -22.58 -0.50 16.20
C GLY A 115 -22.22 0.96 15.94
N LYS A 116 -20.93 1.34 15.98
CA LYS A 116 -20.47 2.72 15.80
C LYS A 116 -19.76 2.98 14.47
N ILE A 117 -19.66 1.97 13.61
CA ILE A 117 -18.96 2.08 12.34
C ILE A 117 -19.97 1.98 11.20
N HIS A 118 -20.07 3.06 10.43
CA HIS A 118 -20.79 3.11 9.18
C HIS A 118 -19.92 2.57 8.05
N VAL A 119 -20.54 1.82 7.14
CA VAL A 119 -19.88 1.24 5.97
C VAL A 119 -20.44 1.90 4.73
N THR A 120 -19.53 2.39 3.89
CA THR A 120 -19.89 2.92 2.56
C THR A 120 -19.03 2.24 1.51
N ASP A 121 -19.69 1.61 0.54
CA ASP A 121 -19.02 0.93 -0.56
C ASP A 121 -19.10 1.78 -1.83
N ARG A 122 -18.05 1.74 -2.66
CA ARG A 122 -18.11 2.25 -4.04
C ARG A 122 -17.34 1.35 -5.00
N TYR A 123 -17.70 1.44 -6.28
CA TYR A 123 -16.99 0.76 -7.34
C TYR A 123 -15.87 1.63 -7.91
N GLY A 124 -14.82 1.00 -8.42
CA GLY A 124 -13.69 1.67 -9.04
C GLY A 124 -14.08 2.37 -10.33
N ASP A 125 -13.80 3.68 -10.35
CA ASP A 125 -14.04 4.62 -11.44
C ASP A 125 -12.72 5.04 -12.12
N GLY A 126 -11.61 4.40 -11.77
CA GLY A 126 -10.25 4.78 -12.13
C GLY A 126 -9.60 5.69 -11.10
N ALA A 127 -10.33 6.28 -10.16
CA ALA A 127 -9.78 7.25 -9.22
C ALA A 127 -9.46 6.59 -7.87
N TYR A 128 -8.18 6.22 -7.69
CA TYR A 128 -7.59 6.05 -6.36
C TYR A 128 -6.31 6.88 -6.28
N ALA A 129 -6.29 7.74 -5.27
CA ALA A 129 -5.09 8.36 -4.77
C ALA A 129 -4.84 7.75 -3.39
N ASN A 130 -3.72 7.05 -3.22
CA ASN A 130 -3.14 6.88 -1.90
C ASN A 130 -2.64 8.27 -1.47
N ALA A 131 -2.82 8.61 -0.19
CA ALA A 131 -2.27 9.82 0.41
C ALA A 131 -0.73 9.73 0.37
N ALA A 132 -0.15 10.18 -0.73
CA ALA A 132 1.20 9.80 -1.11
C ALA A 132 2.28 10.45 -0.25
N CYS A 133 3.32 9.67 0.05
CA CYS A 133 4.65 10.18 0.42
C CYS A 133 5.37 10.81 -0.77
N THR A 134 4.99 10.44 -2.00
CA THR A 134 5.41 11.09 -3.24
C THR A 134 4.22 11.20 -4.20
N GLY A 135 3.53 12.37 -4.21
CA GLY A 135 2.63 12.79 -5.29
C GLY A 135 1.47 11.84 -5.65
N GLU A 136 0.27 12.16 -5.17
CA GLU A 136 -1.03 11.46 -5.21
C GLU A 136 -1.57 10.84 -6.53
N LYS A 137 -0.82 10.60 -7.61
CA LYS A 137 -1.43 10.29 -8.93
C LYS A 137 -0.81 9.17 -9.76
N THR A 138 0.12 8.38 -9.25
CA THR A 138 0.74 7.29 -10.04
C THR A 138 0.00 5.95 -9.96
N LEU A 139 -0.92 5.81 -9.00
CA LEU A 139 -1.63 4.55 -8.71
C LEU A 139 -2.94 4.37 -9.46
N THR A 140 -3.43 5.35 -10.22
CA THR A 140 -4.64 5.24 -11.05
C THR A 140 -4.59 4.03 -12.01
N GLN A 141 -3.38 3.58 -12.38
CA GLN A 141 -3.14 2.38 -13.18
C GLN A 141 -2.88 1.11 -12.34
N THR A 142 -2.61 1.26 -11.05
CA THR A 142 -2.22 0.20 -10.11
C THR A 142 -3.40 -0.27 -9.26
N LEU A 143 -4.28 0.63 -8.81
CA LEU A 143 -5.49 0.36 -8.04
C LEU A 143 -6.59 1.37 -8.42
N GLY A 144 -7.84 0.98 -8.20
CA GLY A 144 -9.00 1.84 -8.43
C GLY A 144 -9.57 1.86 -9.84
N GLY A 145 -9.01 1.08 -10.77
CA GLY A 145 -9.56 0.84 -12.10
C GLY A 145 -10.90 0.09 -12.10
N ARG A 146 -11.45 -0.16 -13.29
CA ARG A 146 -12.66 -1.00 -13.45
C ARG A 146 -12.40 -2.39 -12.84
N GLY A 147 -13.28 -2.84 -11.94
CA GLY A 147 -13.13 -4.09 -11.20
C GLY A 147 -12.64 -3.92 -9.76
N ALA A 148 -12.20 -2.71 -9.38
CA ALA A 148 -11.87 -2.43 -7.99
C ALA A 148 -13.13 -2.19 -7.15
N HIS A 149 -13.09 -2.64 -5.91
CA HIS A 149 -14.10 -2.39 -4.89
C HIS A 149 -13.47 -1.61 -3.75
N PHE A 150 -14.17 -0.57 -3.31
CA PHE A 150 -13.74 0.28 -2.23
C PHE A 150 -14.73 0.18 -1.08
N ARG A 151 -14.22 0.28 0.14
CA ARG A 151 -15.00 0.38 1.36
C ARG A 151 -14.41 1.42 2.28
N GLY A 152 -15.24 2.37 2.70
CA GLY A 152 -14.98 3.28 3.81
C GLY A 152 -15.62 2.75 5.08
N LEU A 153 -14.88 2.76 6.17
CA LEU A 153 -15.37 2.52 7.53
C LEU A 153 -15.24 3.83 8.31
N THR A 154 -16.35 4.41 8.75
CA THR A 154 -16.38 5.74 9.39
C THR A 154 -17.19 5.73 10.67
N THR A 155 -16.87 6.61 11.62
CA THR A 155 -17.66 6.78 12.87
C THR A 155 -18.81 7.79 12.72
N SER A 156 -18.82 8.55 11.63
CA SER A 156 -19.88 9.49 11.25
C SER A 156 -20.53 9.05 9.94
N SER A 157 -21.83 9.33 9.80
CA SER A 157 -22.56 9.12 8.55
C SER A 157 -22.27 10.21 7.51
N ARG A 158 -21.48 11.24 7.85
CA ARG A 158 -21.09 12.31 6.92
C ARG A 158 -19.80 11.93 6.18
N THR A 159 -19.88 11.90 4.85
CA THR A 159 -18.78 11.53 3.96
C THR A 159 -18.40 12.68 3.03
N SER A 160 -17.19 12.63 2.47
CA SER A 160 -16.74 13.59 1.48
C SER A 160 -17.67 13.58 0.25
N PRO A 161 -18.02 14.75 -0.31
CA PRO A 161 -18.77 14.82 -1.56
C PRO A 161 -18.04 14.21 -2.77
N ASP A 162 -16.70 14.21 -2.74
CA ASP A 162 -15.87 13.74 -3.85
C ASP A 162 -15.57 12.23 -3.78
N ASP A 163 -15.51 11.67 -2.57
CA ASP A 163 -15.36 10.22 -2.34
C ASP A 163 -16.18 9.79 -1.11
N PRO A 164 -17.30 9.09 -1.30
CA PRO A 164 -18.17 8.69 -0.20
C PRO A 164 -17.54 7.64 0.74
N THR A 165 -16.39 7.06 0.39
CA THR A 165 -15.62 6.17 1.28
C THR A 165 -14.72 6.91 2.26
N VAL A 166 -14.63 8.23 2.14
CA VAL A 166 -13.84 9.10 3.00
C VAL A 166 -14.79 9.89 3.91
N SER A 167 -14.47 9.97 5.20
CA SER A 167 -15.23 10.77 6.15
C SER A 167 -15.12 12.27 5.83
N ALA A 168 -16.22 13.00 6.02
CA ALA A 168 -16.19 14.46 5.98
C ALA A 168 -15.54 15.07 7.24
N GLU A 169 -15.38 14.27 8.29
CA GLU A 169 -14.85 14.69 9.58
C GLU A 169 -13.43 14.15 9.73
N ARG A 170 -12.48 15.00 10.16
CA ARG A 170 -11.05 14.65 10.20
C ARG A 170 -10.76 13.40 11.03
N ASP A 171 -11.45 13.24 12.14
CA ASP A 171 -11.30 12.13 13.08
C ASP A 171 -12.39 11.07 12.89
N GLY A 172 -13.17 11.18 11.81
CA GLY A 172 -14.30 10.31 11.50
C GLY A 172 -13.94 9.07 10.67
N GLN A 173 -12.72 9.00 10.13
CA GLN A 173 -12.25 7.85 9.36
C GLN A 173 -11.69 6.78 10.31
N VAL A 174 -12.15 5.53 10.16
CA VAL A 174 -11.59 4.37 10.86
C VAL A 174 -10.60 3.65 9.96
N ALA A 175 -11.05 3.32 8.76
CA ALA A 175 -10.24 2.65 7.75
C ALA A 175 -10.84 2.83 6.37
N ARG A 176 -10.03 2.67 5.33
CA ARG A 176 -10.43 2.63 3.94
C ARG A 176 -9.73 1.48 3.25
N GLU A 177 -10.50 0.65 2.58
CA GLU A 177 -9.97 -0.49 1.84
C GLU A 177 -10.30 -0.36 0.36
N VAL A 178 -9.36 -0.77 -0.47
CA VAL A 178 -9.57 -0.99 -1.90
C VAL A 178 -9.01 -2.36 -2.26
N ALA A 179 -9.80 -3.18 -2.96
CA ALA A 179 -9.35 -4.47 -3.48
C ALA A 179 -9.73 -4.61 -4.95
N ALA A 180 -8.93 -5.36 -5.70
CA ALA A 180 -9.17 -5.67 -7.09
C ALA A 180 -8.68 -7.08 -7.42
N GLU A 181 -9.20 -7.64 -8.51
CA GLU A 181 -8.74 -8.89 -9.08
C GLU A 181 -7.77 -8.67 -10.25
N THR A 182 -7.04 -9.72 -10.59
CA THR A 182 -6.21 -9.77 -11.79
C THR A 182 -6.41 -11.11 -12.52
N PRO A 183 -6.08 -11.20 -13.82
CA PRO A 183 -6.18 -12.47 -14.54
C PRO A 183 -5.24 -13.60 -14.05
N SER A 184 -4.23 -13.30 -13.22
CA SER A 184 -3.29 -14.32 -12.74
C SER A 184 -2.66 -13.95 -11.39
N PRO A 185 -2.31 -14.94 -10.53
CA PRO A 185 -1.65 -14.68 -9.26
C PRO A 185 -0.33 -13.92 -9.39
N SER A 186 0.44 -14.18 -10.46
CA SER A 186 1.67 -13.44 -10.77
C SER A 186 1.43 -11.95 -11.02
N ARG A 187 0.28 -11.58 -11.58
CA ARG A 187 -0.06 -10.17 -11.81
C ARG A 187 -0.51 -9.50 -10.51
N ALA A 188 -1.30 -10.18 -9.67
CA ALA A 188 -1.61 -9.70 -8.33
C ALA A 188 -0.34 -9.49 -7.49
N GLN A 189 0.62 -10.42 -7.56
CA GLN A 189 1.94 -10.27 -6.94
C GLN A 189 2.68 -9.02 -7.44
N ASN A 190 2.79 -8.82 -8.76
CA ASN A 190 3.47 -7.65 -9.32
C ASN A 190 2.82 -6.33 -8.86
N PHE A 191 1.49 -6.27 -8.77
CA PHE A 191 0.81 -5.08 -8.25
C PHE A 191 1.07 -4.87 -6.76
N ALA A 192 0.99 -5.92 -5.93
CA ALA A 192 1.28 -5.83 -4.50
C ALA A 192 2.74 -5.38 -4.24
N GLU A 193 3.71 -5.94 -4.96
CA GLU A 193 5.12 -5.54 -4.85
C GLU A 193 5.33 -4.09 -5.28
N ARG A 194 4.69 -3.66 -6.38
CA ARG A 194 4.75 -2.27 -6.82
C ARG A 194 4.17 -1.32 -5.78
N LEU A 195 3.00 -1.65 -5.20
CA LEU A 195 2.39 -0.86 -4.14
C LEU A 195 3.33 -0.71 -2.95
N LEU A 196 3.95 -1.80 -2.50
CA LEU A 196 4.91 -1.74 -1.40
C LEU A 196 6.13 -0.86 -1.71
N LEU A 197 6.65 -0.92 -2.93
CA LEU A 197 7.76 -0.06 -3.36
C LEU A 197 7.37 1.43 -3.39
N GLU A 198 6.11 1.75 -3.66
CA GLU A 198 5.62 3.13 -3.62
C GLU A 198 5.52 3.67 -2.18
N GLU A 199 5.43 2.80 -1.16
CA GLU A 199 5.42 3.20 0.25
C GLU A 199 6.82 3.29 0.89
N VAL A 200 7.86 2.70 0.29
CA VAL A 200 9.23 2.74 0.87
C VAL A 200 9.72 4.17 1.15
N PRO A 201 9.53 5.17 0.26
CA PRO A 201 9.94 6.55 0.52
C PRO A 201 9.26 7.20 1.73
N CYS A 202 8.16 6.63 2.24
CA CYS A 202 7.45 7.12 3.43
C CYS A 202 8.13 6.79 4.75
N GLN A 203 9.07 5.84 4.75
CA GLN A 203 9.74 5.41 5.97
C GLN A 203 10.83 6.40 6.41
N GLU A 204 11.17 7.34 5.54
CA GLU A 204 12.08 8.44 5.78
C GLU A 204 11.39 9.77 5.43
N ALA A 205 11.39 10.73 6.35
CA ALA A 205 10.90 12.08 6.10
C ALA A 205 11.72 13.09 6.90
N VAL A 206 11.56 14.39 6.63
CA VAL A 206 12.19 15.39 7.47
C VAL A 206 11.63 15.31 8.91
N PRO A 207 12.46 15.52 9.96
CA PRO A 207 11.97 15.51 11.34
C PRO A 207 10.76 16.44 11.53
N GLY A 208 9.79 16.00 12.31
CA GLY A 208 8.52 16.70 12.51
C GLY A 208 7.43 16.37 11.47
N HIS A 209 7.75 15.66 10.38
CA HIS A 209 6.74 15.09 9.47
C HIS A 209 6.38 13.66 9.88
N TRP A 210 5.16 13.23 9.56
CA TRP A 210 4.75 11.85 9.74
C TRP A 210 5.61 10.90 8.90
N VAL A 211 5.77 9.66 9.38
CA VAL A 211 6.55 8.61 8.71
C VAL A 211 5.85 7.26 8.89
N TYR A 212 6.06 6.37 7.93
CA TYR A 212 5.78 4.96 8.13
C TYR A 212 6.91 4.27 8.90
N GLY A 213 6.52 3.30 9.73
CA GLY A 213 7.47 2.40 10.36
C GLY A 213 7.96 1.32 9.42
N ARG A 214 8.83 0.46 9.94
CA ARG A 214 9.30 -0.74 9.24
C ARG A 214 8.13 -1.59 8.74
N THR A 215 8.31 -2.20 7.58
CA THR A 215 7.33 -3.14 7.02
C THR A 215 7.28 -4.42 7.85
N THR A 216 6.07 -4.84 8.20
CA THR A 216 5.77 -6.11 8.89
C THR A 216 4.98 -6.99 7.94
N THR A 217 5.45 -8.20 7.68
CA THR A 217 4.78 -9.15 6.78
C THR A 217 4.06 -10.23 7.57
N VAL A 218 2.80 -10.43 7.22
CA VAL A 218 1.93 -11.51 7.68
C VAL A 218 1.71 -12.47 6.51
N GLN A 219 1.84 -13.77 6.76
CA GLN A 219 1.57 -14.82 5.79
C GLN A 219 0.63 -15.85 6.40
N LEU A 220 -0.49 -16.12 5.73
CA LEU A 220 -1.44 -17.16 6.13
C LEU A 220 -1.27 -18.44 5.29
N ALA A 221 -0.81 -18.28 4.04
CA ALA A 221 -0.47 -19.35 3.11
C ALA A 221 0.55 -18.83 2.06
N PRO A 222 1.17 -19.69 1.23
CA PRO A 222 2.18 -19.25 0.26
C PRO A 222 1.75 -18.09 -0.64
N ASP A 223 0.48 -18.05 -1.05
CA ASP A 223 -0.13 -17.04 -1.93
C ASP A 223 -1.11 -16.10 -1.20
N VAL A 224 -1.14 -16.15 0.14
CA VAL A 224 -1.99 -15.32 1.00
C VAL A 224 -1.10 -14.55 1.99
N THR A 225 -0.78 -13.32 1.63
CA THR A 225 0.19 -12.46 2.33
C THR A 225 -0.29 -11.02 2.44
N ALA A 226 0.03 -10.36 3.55
CA ALA A 226 -0.12 -8.93 3.73
C ALA A 226 1.18 -8.34 4.25
N SER A 227 1.54 -7.14 3.80
CA SER A 227 2.67 -6.38 4.33
C SER A 227 2.18 -5.01 4.77
N TRP A 228 2.39 -4.67 6.03
CA TRP A 228 1.84 -3.45 6.62
C TRP A 228 2.90 -2.61 7.33
N MET A 229 2.66 -1.31 7.38
CA MET A 229 3.53 -0.31 7.96
C MET A 229 2.70 0.59 8.86
N GLY A 230 3.12 0.74 10.11
CA GLY A 230 2.42 1.60 11.06
C GLY A 230 2.72 3.08 10.83
N THR A 231 1.73 3.96 11.04
CA THR A 231 1.91 5.41 10.91
C THR A 231 2.39 6.03 12.22
N TYR A 232 3.42 6.86 12.16
CA TYR A 232 3.93 7.62 13.30
C TYR A 232 3.77 9.11 13.03
N GLN A 233 3.14 9.80 13.97
CA GLN A 233 2.93 11.24 13.90
C GLN A 233 4.27 11.99 13.94
N GLY A 234 4.30 13.18 13.36
CA GLY A 234 5.52 13.98 13.26
C GLY A 234 6.18 14.33 14.58
N SER A 235 5.41 14.43 15.67
CA SER A 235 5.93 14.62 17.02
C SER A 235 6.79 13.46 17.53
N LEU A 236 6.66 12.27 16.92
CA LEU A 236 7.45 11.08 17.21
C LEU A 236 8.66 10.91 16.27
N ASN A 237 8.65 11.58 15.12
CA ASN A 237 9.74 11.57 14.14
C ASN A 237 10.77 12.67 14.45
N THR A 238 11.73 12.39 15.34
CA THR A 238 12.78 13.35 15.71
C THR A 238 14.06 13.23 14.89
N THR A 239 14.27 12.09 14.22
CA THR A 239 15.51 11.75 13.51
C THR A 239 15.33 11.54 12.01
N GLY A 240 14.11 11.71 11.52
CA GLY A 240 13.74 11.50 10.13
C GLY A 240 13.20 10.09 9.83
N THR A 241 12.99 9.26 10.85
CA THR A 241 12.51 7.88 10.76
C THR A 241 11.53 7.59 11.89
N ALA A 242 10.77 6.49 11.77
CA ALA A 242 9.90 6.03 12.85
C ALA A 242 10.73 5.65 14.09
N PRO A 243 10.31 6.06 15.30
CA PRO A 243 11.04 5.74 16.53
C PRO A 243 10.97 4.25 16.89
N GLU A 244 12.05 3.73 17.46
CA GLU A 244 12.08 2.37 18.00
C GLU A 244 11.26 2.26 19.30
N GLY A 245 10.58 1.12 19.48
CA GLY A 245 9.86 0.79 20.72
C GLY A 245 8.63 1.66 21.01
N LYS A 246 8.15 2.45 20.05
CA LYS A 246 6.88 3.17 20.14
C LYS A 246 5.81 2.45 19.33
N GLU A 247 4.57 2.59 19.75
CA GLU A 247 3.43 2.07 19.02
C GLU A 247 3.04 3.04 17.88
N PRO A 248 2.63 2.51 16.72
CA PRO A 248 2.04 3.31 15.67
C PRO A 248 0.62 3.74 16.05
N CYS A 249 0.05 4.61 15.22
CA CYS A 249 -1.31 5.09 15.30
C CYS A 249 -1.98 4.79 13.95
N GLY A 250 -2.44 3.55 13.77
CA GLY A 250 -2.93 3.08 12.47
C GLY A 250 -1.80 2.73 11.50
N GLY A 251 -2.08 2.76 10.20
CA GLY A 251 -1.10 2.37 9.19
C GLY A 251 -1.70 2.06 7.82
N ILE A 252 -0.85 1.56 6.94
CA ILE A 252 -1.23 1.06 5.62
C ILE A 252 -0.81 -0.41 5.48
N ALA A 253 -1.64 -1.22 4.85
CA ALA A 253 -1.36 -2.61 4.53
C ALA A 253 -1.62 -2.91 3.06
N VAL A 254 -0.66 -3.56 2.41
CA VAL A 254 -0.83 -4.13 1.07
C VAL A 254 -1.19 -5.60 1.23
N LEU A 255 -2.31 -6.01 0.63
CA LEU A 255 -2.91 -7.33 0.75
C LEU A 255 -2.76 -8.09 -0.58
N ARG A 256 -2.56 -9.41 -0.51
CA ARG A 256 -2.53 -10.31 -1.67
C ARG A 256 -3.08 -11.69 -1.29
N SER A 257 -4.01 -12.20 -2.08
CA SER A 257 -4.62 -13.53 -1.92
C SER A 257 -4.90 -14.11 -3.31
N GLY A 258 -4.06 -15.03 -3.79
CA GLY A 258 -4.22 -15.63 -5.13
C GLY A 258 -4.25 -14.58 -6.24
N THR A 259 -5.39 -14.45 -6.95
CA THR A 259 -5.60 -13.42 -8.01
C THR A 259 -6.00 -12.05 -7.47
N HIS A 260 -6.29 -11.94 -6.17
CA HIS A 260 -6.71 -10.69 -5.52
C HIS A 260 -5.52 -9.94 -4.93
N TYR A 261 -5.63 -8.62 -4.93
CA TYR A 261 -4.71 -7.70 -4.27
C TYR A 261 -5.48 -6.47 -3.80
N GLY A 262 -4.94 -5.75 -2.82
CA GLY A 262 -5.59 -4.57 -2.28
C GLY A 262 -4.72 -3.76 -1.35
N VAL A 263 -5.27 -2.65 -0.89
CA VAL A 263 -4.71 -1.78 0.14
C VAL A 263 -5.76 -1.56 1.20
N LEU A 264 -5.34 -1.65 2.46
CA LEU A 264 -6.09 -1.25 3.63
C LEU A 264 -5.35 -0.11 4.33
N GLU A 265 -5.93 1.07 4.31
CA GLU A 265 -5.53 2.23 5.11
C GLU A 265 -6.33 2.22 6.42
N VAL A 266 -5.66 2.40 7.55
CA VAL A 266 -6.27 2.45 8.88
C VAL A 266 -5.87 3.79 9.51
N ASP A 267 -6.84 4.70 9.58
CA ASP A 267 -6.70 6.03 10.19
C ASP A 267 -6.96 6.01 11.70
N ALA A 268 -7.74 5.02 12.17
CA ALA A 268 -7.94 4.77 13.58
C ALA A 268 -6.58 4.56 14.27
N CYS A 269 -6.40 5.20 15.43
CA CYS A 269 -5.18 5.11 16.22
C CYS A 269 -5.04 3.73 16.88
N LEU A 270 -4.65 2.73 16.09
CA LEU A 270 -4.44 1.34 16.50
C LEU A 270 -2.94 1.09 16.70
N GLY A 271 -2.60 0.49 17.84
CA GLY A 271 -1.26 -0.05 18.08
C GLY A 271 -0.99 -1.34 17.29
N THR A 272 0.23 -1.83 17.37
CA THR A 272 0.78 -2.97 16.61
C THR A 272 -0.08 -4.23 16.70
N ALA A 273 -0.51 -4.62 17.90
CA ALA A 273 -1.31 -5.83 18.08
C ALA A 273 -2.71 -5.72 17.46
N ALA A 274 -3.33 -4.54 17.52
CA ALA A 274 -4.63 -4.30 16.89
C ALA A 274 -4.50 -4.23 15.37
N MET A 275 -3.45 -3.58 14.86
CA MET A 275 -3.11 -3.58 13.44
C MET A 275 -2.89 -4.99 12.89
N ASP A 276 -2.08 -5.83 13.54
CA ASP A 276 -1.83 -7.21 13.10
C ASP A 276 -3.13 -8.03 13.01
N ARG A 277 -4.02 -7.87 14.00
CA ARG A 277 -5.33 -8.53 14.02
C ARG A 277 -6.23 -8.04 12.87
N VAL A 278 -6.33 -6.73 12.66
CA VAL A 278 -7.13 -6.12 11.58
C VAL A 278 -6.61 -6.55 10.21
N VAL A 279 -5.29 -6.53 10.01
CA VAL A 279 -4.65 -6.95 8.75
C VAL A 279 -4.84 -8.44 8.49
N ARG A 280 -4.71 -9.30 9.51
CA ARG A 280 -5.04 -10.74 9.37
C ARG A 280 -6.50 -10.96 9.01
N ALA A 281 -7.41 -10.18 9.58
CA ALA A 281 -8.84 -10.28 9.27
C ALA A 281 -9.11 -9.89 7.81
N ALA A 282 -8.55 -8.76 7.35
CA ALA A 282 -8.66 -8.32 5.96
C ALA A 282 -8.06 -9.35 5.00
N LEU A 283 -6.86 -9.85 5.30
CA LEU A 283 -6.20 -10.86 4.48
C LEU A 283 -6.94 -12.19 4.43
N SER A 284 -7.62 -12.59 5.51
CA SER A 284 -8.44 -13.80 5.54
C SER A 284 -9.75 -13.65 4.78
N GLN A 285 -10.23 -12.41 4.62
CA GLN A 285 -11.48 -12.09 3.95
C GLN A 285 -11.30 -11.86 2.43
N LEU A 286 -10.10 -11.41 2.02
CA LEU A 286 -9.73 -11.13 0.63
C LEU A 286 -9.66 -12.38 -0.25
#